data_AF-A0A2N2T224-F1
#
_entry.id   AF-A0A2N2T224-F1
#
_cell.length_a   1.000
_cell.length_b   1.000
_cell.length_c   1.000
_cell.angle_alpha   90.00
_cell.angle_beta   90.00
_cell.angle_gamma   90.00
#
_symmetry.space_group_name_H-M   'P 1'
#
loop_
_entity.id
_entity.type
_entity.pdbx_description
1 polymer ?
#
loop_
_entity_poly.entity_id
_entity_poly.type
_entity_poly.pdbx_seq_one_letter_code
_entity_poly.pdbx_strand_id
1 'polypeptide(L)'
;LSNVMPQLIASENDTRVKRLAGKLDRVLVDAPCSGLGTLRRNPDLKFRQSPESVAVLTQKQASILRAAAKLLKPGGRLVYATCSLLPEENEAIVEALLAEGGFTLLPVNELLAQNKIDLDTGALLKLSPAVHGTDGFFAAVMVKRALAPIQ
;
A
#
# COMPACT_ATOMS: atom_id res chain seq x y z
N LEU A 1 -0.97 26.64 0.25
CA LEU A 1 -1.54 25.33 0.66
C LEU A 1 -3.04 25.25 0.31
N SER A 2 -3.46 25.66 -0.89
CA SER A 2 -4.87 25.75 -1.30
C SER A 2 -5.41 24.47 -1.99
N ASN A 3 -4.58 23.44 -2.11
CA ASN A 3 -4.87 22.19 -2.82
C ASN A 3 -4.92 20.96 -1.91
N VAL A 4 -4.92 21.15 -0.59
CA VAL A 4 -4.99 20.07 0.40
C VAL A 4 -6.30 20.19 1.17
N MET A 5 -7.12 19.15 1.10
CA MET A 5 -8.41 19.09 1.80
C MET A 5 -8.44 17.89 2.75
N PRO A 6 -8.00 18.06 4.01
CA PRO A 6 -8.05 16.98 4.99
C PRO A 6 -9.52 16.64 5.30
N GLN A 7 -9.83 15.36 5.32
CA GLN A 7 -11.16 14.85 5.64
C GLN A 7 -11.02 13.64 6.54
N LEU A 8 -11.74 13.64 7.66
CA LEU A 8 -11.87 12.46 8.49
C LEU A 8 -12.84 11.48 7.81
N ILE A 9 -12.29 10.32 7.45
CA ILE A 9 -13.04 9.18 6.91
C ILE A 9 -13.31 8.22 8.07
N ALA A 10 -14.58 7.95 8.36
CA ALA A 10 -14.94 7.10 9.50
C ALA A 10 -14.65 5.61 9.24
N SER A 11 -14.85 5.16 7.99
CA SER A 11 -14.56 3.80 7.55
C SER A 11 -14.41 3.75 6.03
N GLU A 12 -13.95 2.61 5.51
CA GLU A 12 -13.86 2.32 4.08
C GLU A 12 -15.22 2.36 3.35
N ASN A 13 -16.33 2.40 4.12
CA ASN A 13 -17.69 2.46 3.62
C ASN A 13 -18.30 3.88 3.62
N ASP A 14 -17.53 4.91 4.01
CA ASP A 14 -17.97 6.30 4.04
C ASP A 14 -18.51 6.76 2.68
N THR A 15 -19.67 7.43 2.69
CA THR A 15 -20.35 7.86 1.46
C THR A 15 -19.52 8.87 0.66
N ARG A 16 -18.67 9.66 1.33
CA ARG A 16 -17.76 10.61 0.67
C ARG A 16 -16.69 9.88 -0.14
N VAL A 17 -16.14 8.79 0.42
CA VAL A 17 -15.19 7.92 -0.27
C VAL A 17 -15.87 7.25 -1.47
N LYS A 18 -17.08 6.72 -1.29
CA LYS A 18 -17.86 6.10 -2.38
C LYS A 18 -18.12 7.06 -3.55
N ARG A 19 -18.36 8.35 -3.28
CA ARG A 19 -18.54 9.39 -4.32
C ARG A 19 -17.30 9.64 -5.18
N LEU A 20 -16.12 9.20 -4.74
CA LEU A 20 -14.85 9.31 -5.47
C LEU A 20 -14.52 8.07 -6.31
N ALA A 21 -15.40 7.05 -6.33
CA ALA A 21 -15.24 5.86 -7.16
C ALA A 21 -14.95 6.23 -8.62
N GLY A 22 -13.85 5.70 -9.17
CA GLY A 22 -13.42 5.95 -10.55
C GLY A 22 -13.02 7.39 -10.88
N LYS A 23 -12.71 8.24 -9.89
CA LYS A 23 -12.39 9.67 -10.12
C LYS A 23 -10.95 10.04 -9.87
N LEU A 24 -10.15 9.17 -9.25
CA LEU A 24 -8.78 9.48 -8.87
C LEU A 24 -7.77 8.89 -9.86
N ASP A 25 -6.74 9.67 -10.18
CA ASP A 25 -5.62 9.22 -11.01
C ASP A 25 -4.59 8.45 -10.18
N ARG A 26 -4.45 8.80 -8.89
CA ARG A 26 -3.48 8.24 -7.95
C ARG A 26 -4.13 8.07 -6.58
N VAL A 27 -3.80 6.98 -5.90
CA VAL A 27 -4.22 6.71 -4.52
C VAL A 27 -3.02 6.14 -3.76
N LEU A 28 -2.77 6.67 -2.57
CA LEU A 28 -1.81 6.13 -1.61
C LEU A 28 -2.58 5.57 -0.41
N VAL A 29 -2.28 4.32 -0.07
CA VAL A 29 -2.74 3.64 1.13
C VAL A 29 -1.52 3.42 2.02
N ASP A 30 -1.37 4.25 3.03
CA ASP A 30 -0.49 3.99 4.16
C ASP A 30 -1.32 3.24 5.21
N ALA A 31 -1.16 1.92 5.26
CA ALA A 31 -2.07 1.05 5.99
C ALA A 31 -1.66 0.89 7.45
N PRO A 32 -2.63 0.80 8.38
CA PRO A 32 -2.31 0.43 9.76
C PRO A 32 -1.68 -0.97 9.77
N CYS A 33 -0.53 -1.11 10.42
CA CYS A 33 0.24 -2.35 10.46
C CYS A 33 0.84 -2.60 11.85
N SER A 34 1.50 -3.74 12.03
CA SER A 34 2.15 -4.13 13.29
C SER A 34 3.26 -3.17 13.72
N GLY A 35 3.85 -2.44 12.76
CA GLY A 35 4.94 -1.49 12.99
C GLY A 35 6.29 -2.15 13.29
N LEU A 36 6.43 -3.45 13.05
CA LEU A 36 7.65 -4.22 13.34
C LEU A 36 8.88 -3.78 12.52
N GLY A 37 8.69 -3.01 11.45
CA GLY A 37 9.81 -2.34 10.76
C GLY A 37 10.45 -1.21 11.58
N THR A 38 9.76 -0.70 12.60
CA THR A 38 10.19 0.47 13.38
C THR A 38 10.86 0.15 14.72
N LEU A 39 11.19 -1.13 14.96
CA LEU A 39 11.76 -1.60 16.23
C LEU A 39 13.03 -0.86 16.66
N ARG A 40 13.80 -0.30 15.72
CA ARG A 40 14.97 0.53 16.03
C ARG A 40 14.63 1.75 16.89
N ARG A 41 13.48 2.37 16.63
CA ARG A 41 12.98 3.56 17.37
C ARG A 41 11.98 3.18 18.46
N ASN A 42 11.25 2.08 18.28
CA ASN A 42 10.17 1.62 19.16
C ASN A 42 10.38 0.14 19.55
N PRO A 43 11.40 -0.19 20.36
CA PRO A 43 11.81 -1.57 20.64
C PRO A 43 10.77 -2.37 21.43
N ASP A 44 9.81 -1.70 22.06
CA ASP A 44 8.73 -2.29 22.84
C ASP A 44 7.61 -2.89 21.97
N LEU A 45 7.49 -2.47 20.70
CA LEU A 45 6.49 -3.02 19.76
C LEU A 45 6.58 -4.53 19.61
N LYS A 46 7.77 -5.13 19.75
CA LYS A 46 7.97 -6.59 19.66
C LYS A 46 7.18 -7.38 20.71
N PHE A 47 6.80 -6.74 21.82
CA PHE A 47 6.02 -7.36 22.89
C PHE A 47 4.52 -7.07 22.79
N ARG A 48 4.11 -6.15 21.91
CA ARG A 48 2.72 -5.73 21.76
C ARG A 48 1.97 -6.49 20.66
N GLN A 49 2.68 -7.24 19.85
CA GLN A 49 2.11 -7.97 18.71
C GLN A 49 1.94 -9.44 19.04
N SER A 50 0.83 -10.00 18.59
CA SER A 50 0.54 -11.44 18.61
C SER A 50 0.09 -11.89 17.21
N PRO A 51 0.14 -13.20 16.91
CA PRO A 51 -0.39 -13.71 15.64
C PRO A 51 -1.84 -13.28 15.38
N GLU A 52 -2.68 -13.23 16.43
CA GLU A 52 -4.06 -12.79 16.35
C GLU A 52 -4.18 -11.30 16.03
N SER A 53 -3.34 -10.44 16.64
CA SER A 53 -3.36 -9.01 16.33
C SER A 53 -2.93 -8.74 14.89
N VAL A 54 -1.93 -9.48 14.38
CA VAL A 54 -1.50 -9.41 12.98
C VAL A 54 -2.63 -9.88 12.05
N ALA A 55 -3.32 -10.97 12.36
CA ALA A 55 -4.45 -11.45 11.55
C ALA A 55 -5.60 -10.43 11.46
N VAL A 56 -5.90 -9.70 12.54
CA VAL A 56 -6.89 -8.62 12.52
C VAL A 56 -6.42 -7.45 11.66
N LEU A 57 -5.12 -7.11 11.73
CA LEU A 57 -4.53 -6.05 10.91
C LEU A 57 -4.56 -6.38 9.43
N THR A 58 -4.19 -7.61 9.03
CA THR A 58 -4.18 -8.01 7.61
C THR A 58 -5.57 -7.98 6.99
N GLN A 59 -6.60 -8.38 7.74
CA GLN A 59 -8.00 -8.23 7.29
C GLN A 59 -8.37 -6.77 7.06
N LYS A 60 -7.98 -5.88 7.99
CA LYS A 60 -8.23 -4.43 7.87
C LYS A 60 -7.47 -3.81 6.70
N GLN A 61 -6.19 -4.17 6.52
CA GLN A 61 -5.35 -3.75 5.40
C GLN A 61 -5.99 -4.12 4.07
N ALA A 62 -6.41 -5.38 3.91
CA ALA A 62 -7.07 -5.86 2.71
C ALA A 62 -8.39 -5.11 2.42
N SER A 63 -9.21 -4.85 3.46
CA SER A 63 -10.46 -4.07 3.30
C SER A 63 -10.19 -2.65 2.81
N ILE A 64 -9.25 -1.95 3.45
CA ILE A 64 -8.84 -0.58 3.08
C ILE A 64 -8.31 -0.56 1.65
N LEU A 65 -7.41 -1.49 1.31
CA LEU A 65 -6.78 -1.53 -0.01
C LEU A 65 -7.81 -1.75 -1.12
N ARG A 66 -8.75 -2.69 -0.94
CA ARG A 66 -9.84 -2.94 -1.91
C ARG A 66 -10.77 -1.74 -2.06
N ALA A 67 -11.08 -1.04 -0.96
CA ALA A 67 -11.90 0.17 -1.04
C ALA A 67 -11.19 1.29 -1.80
N ALA A 68 -9.90 1.50 -1.51
CA ALA A 68 -9.04 2.46 -2.19
C ALA A 68 -8.90 2.16 -3.70
N ALA A 69 -8.75 0.88 -4.07
CA ALA A 69 -8.68 0.41 -5.45
C ALA A 69 -9.89 0.82 -6.32
N LYS A 70 -11.09 0.93 -5.72
CA LYS A 70 -12.32 1.35 -6.41
C LYS A 70 -12.32 2.84 -6.77
N LEU A 71 -11.52 3.66 -6.08
CA LEU A 71 -11.43 5.10 -6.32
C LEU A 71 -10.68 5.44 -7.62
N LEU A 72 -9.84 4.52 -8.08
CA LEU A 72 -9.01 4.75 -9.26
C LEU A 72 -9.81 4.67 -10.56
N LYS A 73 -9.51 5.61 -11.46
CA LYS A 73 -9.79 5.49 -12.89
C LYS A 73 -9.04 4.30 -13.49
N PRO A 74 -9.51 3.72 -14.61
CA PRO A 74 -8.67 2.82 -15.41
C PRO A 74 -7.36 3.51 -15.80
N GLY A 75 -6.22 2.81 -15.70
CA GLY A 75 -4.87 3.37 -15.86
C GLY A 75 -4.33 4.14 -14.64
N GLY A 76 -5.15 4.33 -13.59
CA GLY A 76 -4.72 4.98 -12.35
C GLY A 76 -3.73 4.12 -11.54
N ARG A 77 -2.93 4.76 -10.68
CA ARG A 77 -1.93 4.06 -9.84
C ARG A 77 -2.35 3.99 -8.38
N LEU A 78 -2.21 2.81 -7.79
CA LEU A 78 -2.40 2.52 -6.38
C LEU A 78 -1.02 2.28 -5.76
N VAL A 79 -0.71 2.99 -4.68
CA VAL A 79 0.45 2.69 -3.84
C VAL A 79 -0.06 2.12 -2.53
N TYR A 80 0.40 0.93 -2.17
CA TYR A 80 0.20 0.34 -0.86
C TYR A 80 1.50 0.40 -0.09
N ALA A 81 1.47 0.83 1.16
CA ALA A 81 2.64 0.97 2.00
C ALA A 81 2.36 0.57 3.46
N THR A 82 3.38 0.02 4.12
CA THR A 82 3.35 -0.29 5.56
C THR A 82 4.73 -0.02 6.16
N CYS A 83 4.77 0.17 7.49
CA CYS A 83 6.01 0.14 8.27
C CYS A 83 6.25 -1.24 8.94
N SER A 84 5.85 -2.31 8.25
CA SER A 84 6.08 -3.70 8.69
C SER A 84 7.07 -4.43 7.79
N LEU A 85 7.72 -5.46 8.35
CA LEU A 85 8.59 -6.39 7.62
C LEU A 85 7.91 -7.76 7.41
N LEU A 86 6.69 -7.96 7.90
CA LEU A 86 5.98 -9.23 7.82
C LEU A 86 5.39 -9.45 6.42
N PRO A 87 5.68 -10.60 5.77
CA PRO A 87 5.10 -10.92 4.45
C PRO A 87 3.57 -10.95 4.44
N GLU A 88 2.95 -11.33 5.57
CA GLU A 88 1.50 -11.40 5.74
C GLU A 88 0.84 -10.02 5.62
N GLU A 89 1.53 -8.97 6.03
CA GLU A 89 1.06 -7.58 5.93
C GLU A 89 1.47 -6.89 4.62
N ASN A 90 2.32 -7.55 3.82
CA ASN A 90 3.00 -6.95 2.69
C ASN A 90 2.67 -7.71 1.40
N GLU A 91 3.51 -8.65 0.99
CA GLU A 91 3.39 -9.42 -0.24
C GLU A 91 2.04 -10.13 -0.32
N ALA A 92 1.59 -10.77 0.78
CA ALA A 92 0.33 -11.50 0.78
C ALA A 92 -0.88 -10.59 0.49
N ILE A 93 -0.87 -9.34 0.99
CA ILE A 93 -1.93 -8.35 0.75
C ILE A 93 -1.93 -7.91 -0.73
N VAL A 94 -0.73 -7.66 -1.29
CA VAL A 94 -0.57 -7.22 -2.67
C VAL A 94 -0.92 -8.34 -3.64
N GLU A 95 -0.43 -9.55 -3.40
CA GLU A 95 -0.71 -10.74 -4.20
C GLU A 95 -2.21 -11.07 -4.22
N ALA A 96 -2.89 -10.97 -3.08
CA ALA A 96 -4.33 -11.17 -3.00
C ALA A 96 -5.10 -10.17 -3.89
N LEU A 97 -4.73 -8.88 -3.87
CA LEU A 97 -5.36 -7.89 -4.75
C LEU A 97 -5.07 -8.18 -6.24
N LEU A 98 -3.84 -8.56 -6.57
CA LEU A 98 -3.46 -8.88 -7.95
C LEU A 98 -4.21 -10.12 -8.48
N ALA A 99 -4.44 -11.11 -7.62
CA ALA A 99 -5.15 -12.35 -7.95
C ALA A 99 -6.65 -12.12 -8.25
N GLU A 100 -7.27 -11.08 -7.67
CA GLU A 100 -8.65 -10.69 -8.01
C GLU A 100 -8.81 -10.22 -9.46
N GLY A 101 -7.70 -9.90 -10.13
CA GLY A 101 -7.70 -9.34 -11.47
C GLY A 101 -8.00 -7.84 -11.49
N GLY A 102 -7.70 -7.19 -12.61
CA GLY A 102 -7.93 -5.75 -12.77
C GLY A 102 -6.77 -4.85 -12.32
N PHE A 103 -5.71 -5.42 -11.75
CA PHE A 103 -4.45 -4.71 -11.48
C PHE A 103 -3.25 -5.43 -12.12
N THR A 104 -2.16 -4.69 -12.28
CA THR A 104 -0.82 -5.21 -12.61
C THR A 104 0.20 -4.53 -11.73
N LEU A 105 1.22 -5.27 -11.29
CA LEU A 105 2.34 -4.70 -10.56
C LEU A 105 3.18 -3.80 -11.48
N LEU A 106 3.61 -2.66 -10.98
CA LEU A 106 4.55 -1.76 -11.64
C LEU A 106 5.87 -1.82 -10.85
N PRO A 107 6.96 -2.32 -11.45
CA PRO A 107 8.22 -2.50 -10.73
C PRO A 107 8.73 -1.21 -10.10
N VAL A 108 8.95 -1.23 -8.79
CA VAL A 108 9.38 -0.04 -8.05
C VAL A 108 10.79 0.40 -8.44
N ASN A 109 11.73 -0.54 -8.62
CA ASN A 109 13.08 -0.23 -9.08
C ASN A 109 13.10 0.57 -10.40
N GLU A 110 12.24 0.23 -11.37
CA GLU A 110 12.10 1.01 -12.61
C GLU A 110 11.60 2.44 -12.33
N LEU A 111 10.63 2.60 -11.41
CA LEU A 111 10.12 3.92 -11.03
C LEU A 111 11.18 4.75 -10.32
N LEU A 112 11.95 4.15 -9.42
CA LEU A 112 13.02 4.84 -8.69
C LEU A 112 14.13 5.27 -9.65
N ALA A 113 14.54 4.39 -10.56
CA ALA A 113 15.51 4.71 -11.60
C ALA A 113 15.05 5.86 -12.51
N GLN A 114 13.78 5.86 -12.95
CA GLN A 114 13.18 6.96 -13.72
C GLN A 114 13.23 8.31 -12.98
N ASN A 115 13.15 8.28 -11.65
CA ASN A 115 13.25 9.45 -10.79
C ASN A 115 14.68 9.74 -10.31
N LYS A 116 15.69 9.05 -10.86
CA LYS A 116 17.11 9.20 -10.50
C LYS A 116 17.39 8.92 -9.02
N ILE A 117 16.65 8.01 -8.42
CA ILE A 117 16.88 7.53 -7.06
C ILE A 117 17.70 6.24 -7.15
N ASP A 118 18.92 6.28 -6.61
CA ASP A 118 19.84 5.14 -6.58
C ASP A 118 19.48 4.19 -5.43
N LEU A 119 18.46 3.36 -5.66
CA LEU A 119 17.98 2.35 -4.74
C LEU A 119 17.30 1.23 -5.54
N ASP A 120 17.86 0.02 -5.48
CA ASP A 120 17.28 -1.16 -6.10
C ASP A 120 16.88 -2.19 -5.05
N THR A 121 15.57 -2.34 -4.88
CA THR A 121 14.96 -3.39 -4.04
C THR A 121 14.13 -4.36 -4.88
N GLY A 122 14.25 -4.30 -6.22
CA GLY A 122 13.44 -5.05 -7.17
C GLY A 122 12.04 -4.46 -7.39
N ALA A 123 11.09 -5.33 -7.76
CA ALA A 123 9.74 -4.91 -8.14
C ALA A 123 8.90 -4.33 -6.98
N LEU A 124 9.30 -4.58 -5.74
CA LEU A 124 8.67 -4.08 -4.51
C LEU A 124 9.67 -3.23 -3.74
N LEU A 125 9.22 -2.17 -3.07
CA LEU A 125 10.06 -1.44 -2.13
C LEU A 125 10.18 -2.26 -0.84
N LYS A 126 11.41 -2.62 -0.46
CA LYS A 126 11.70 -3.30 0.81
C LYS A 126 12.90 -2.66 1.47
N LEU A 127 12.64 -1.78 2.42
CA LEU A 127 13.68 -1.18 3.25
C LEU A 127 13.91 -2.03 4.49
N SER A 128 15.14 -2.04 4.97
CA SER A 128 15.53 -2.75 6.18
C SER A 128 16.64 -1.98 6.89
N PRO A 129 16.70 -2.02 8.24
CA PRO A 129 17.78 -1.36 8.96
C PRO A 129 19.17 -1.91 8.63
N ALA A 130 19.27 -3.22 8.38
CA ALA A 130 20.54 -3.90 8.14
C ALA A 130 21.19 -3.50 6.79
N VAL A 131 20.38 -3.29 5.74
CA VAL A 131 20.88 -3.00 4.40
C VAL A 131 20.92 -1.50 4.13
N HIS A 132 19.93 -0.75 4.62
CA HIS A 132 19.69 0.63 4.19
C HIS A 132 19.98 1.66 5.28
N GLY A 133 20.24 1.24 6.53
CA GLY A 133 20.44 2.16 7.65
C GLY A 133 19.19 2.96 8.06
N THR A 134 18.01 2.58 7.54
CA THR A 134 16.71 3.19 7.84
C THR A 134 15.89 2.32 8.79
N ASP A 135 14.60 2.63 8.96
CA ASP A 135 13.64 1.64 9.46
C ASP A 135 13.27 0.63 8.37
N GLY A 136 12.63 -0.46 8.77
CA GLY A 136 11.94 -1.37 7.88
C GLY A 136 10.68 -0.73 7.30
N PHE A 137 10.51 -0.82 5.98
CA PHE A 137 9.36 -0.25 5.28
C PHE A 137 9.06 -1.04 4.02
N PHE A 138 7.79 -1.13 3.67
CA PHE A 138 7.32 -1.81 2.47
C PHE A 138 6.47 -0.89 1.62
N ALA A 139 6.63 -0.96 0.30
CA ALA A 139 5.66 -0.39 -0.62
C ALA A 139 5.54 -1.18 -1.93
N ALA A 140 4.34 -1.21 -2.49
CA ALA A 140 4.04 -1.78 -3.79
C ALA A 140 3.26 -0.77 -4.63
N VAL A 141 3.59 -0.69 -5.92
CA VAL A 141 2.87 0.16 -6.89
C VAL A 141 2.12 -0.74 -7.86
N MET A 142 0.83 -0.50 -7.99
CA MET A 142 -0.05 -1.26 -8.86
C MET A 142 -0.79 -0.31 -9.80
N VAL A 143 -1.03 -0.75 -11.03
CA VAL A 143 -1.78 0.01 -12.04
C VAL A 143 -3.11 -0.67 -12.27
N LYS A 144 -4.20 0.09 -12.19
CA LYS A 144 -5.53 -0.40 -12.54
C LYS A 144 -5.59 -0.62 -14.05
N ARG A 145 -5.94 -1.81 -14.50
CA ARG A 145 -6.04 -2.13 -15.93
C ARG A 145 -7.06 -1.22 -16.60
N ALA A 146 -6.75 -0.79 -17.82
CA ALA A 146 -7.75 -0.18 -18.70
C ALA A 146 -8.83 -1.23 -19.00
N LEU A 147 -10.11 -0.83 -19.03
CA LEU A 147 -11.12 -1.67 -19.65
C LEU A 147 -10.72 -1.82 -21.13
N ALA A 148 -10.65 -3.05 -21.63
CA ALA A 148 -10.49 -3.26 -23.06
C ALA A 148 -11.69 -2.59 -23.77
N PRO A 149 -11.47 -1.85 -24.88
CA PRO A 149 -12.59 -1.29 -25.62
C PRO A 149 -13.51 -2.44 -26.05
N ILE A 150 -14.81 -2.25 -25.84
CA ILE A 150 -15.84 -3.14 -26.38
C ILE A 150 -15.76 -3.02 -27.91
N GLN A 151 -15.41 -4.10 -28.59
CA GLN A 151 -15.49 -4.21 -30.05
C GLN A 151 -16.94 -4.27 -30.51
#